data_AF-A0AAV7Q1Q7-F1
#
_entry.id   AF-A0AAV7Q1Q7-F1
#
_cell.length_a   1.000
_cell.length_b   1.000
_cell.length_c   1.000
_cell.angle_alpha   90.00
_cell.angle_beta   90.00
_cell.angle_gamma   90.00
#
_symmetry.space_group_name_H-M   'P 1'
#
loop_
_entity.id
_entity.type
_entity.pdbx_description
1 polymer ?
#
loop_
_entity_poly.entity_id
_entity_poly.type
_entity_poly.pdbx_seq_one_letter_code
_entity_poly.pdbx_strand_id
1 'polypeptide(L)'
;MLRLTLGCLSDCSSAARAPDLTIGCLSDCSSAALEPDLTLSFLSDCSSAARVPDLTLGCLSDCSSAALEPDLTPGCLSDCSSVALEPDLTLGCLSDCSSAALEPDLTPGCLSDCSSAALAPDLTPGCLSDCSSAAHVSDLTLGCLSDCSSAALGPDLTPGCLSDCSSAALGPDLTPGCLSDCSSAALGPDLTRAASLTAPVQLVYLTSP
;
A
#
# COMPACT_ATOMS: atom_id res chain seq x y z
N MET A 1 -2.86 -22.58 28.50
CA MET A 1 -3.21 -21.14 28.50
C MET A 1 -4.71 -21.05 28.26
N LEU A 2 -5.38 -20.11 28.93
CA LEU A 2 -6.83 -19.93 28.81
C LEU A 2 -7.07 -18.88 27.72
N ARG A 3 -7.25 -19.32 26.47
CA ARG A 3 -7.62 -18.42 25.38
C ARG A 3 -9.02 -17.88 25.61
N LEU A 4 -9.13 -16.58 25.88
CA LEU A 4 -10.43 -15.91 25.95
C LEU A 4 -10.84 -15.49 24.55
N THR A 5 -12.06 -15.85 24.15
CA THR A 5 -12.67 -15.35 22.91
C THR A 5 -13.78 -14.38 23.26
N LEU A 6 -13.67 -13.14 22.80
CA LEU A 6 -14.75 -12.16 22.83
C LEU A 6 -15.34 -12.01 21.43
N GLY A 7 -16.66 -11.79 21.35
CA GLY A 7 -17.34 -11.49 20.10
C GLY A 7 -16.96 -10.11 19.58
N CYS A 8 -17.78 -9.12 19.88
CA CYS A 8 -17.56 -7.74 19.46
C CYS A 8 -17.59 -6.79 20.64
N LEU A 9 -16.74 -5.78 20.61
CA LEU A 9 -16.82 -4.64 21.52
C LEU A 9 -16.86 -3.35 20.72
N SER A 10 -17.72 -2.45 21.16
CA SER A 10 -17.95 -1.14 20.57
C SER A 10 -17.79 -0.07 21.64
N ASP A 11 -17.73 1.19 21.24
CA ASP A 11 -17.64 2.37 22.11
C ASP A 11 -16.46 2.33 23.09
N CYS A 12 -15.29 1.88 22.63
CA CYS A 12 -14.12 1.78 23.50
C CYS A 12 -13.36 3.12 23.52
N SER A 13 -13.26 3.76 24.68
CA SER A 13 -12.42 4.98 24.82
C SER A 13 -10.94 4.68 24.53
N SER A 14 -10.46 3.50 24.96
CA SER A 14 -9.17 2.96 24.57
C SER A 14 -9.20 1.42 24.64
N ALA A 15 -8.62 0.76 23.64
CA ALA A 15 -8.40 -0.68 23.65
C ALA A 15 -6.90 -0.93 23.83
N ALA A 16 -6.49 -1.22 25.06
CA ALA A 16 -5.18 -1.80 25.41
C ALA A 16 -5.46 -3.12 26.13
N ARG A 17 -5.05 -4.25 25.56
CA ARG A 17 -5.57 -5.57 25.95
C ARG A 17 -4.46 -6.55 26.29
N ALA A 18 -4.77 -7.47 27.21
CA ALA A 18 -3.84 -8.50 27.65
C ALA A 18 -3.50 -9.49 26.52
N PRO A 19 -2.31 -10.11 26.55
CA PRO A 19 -1.89 -11.13 25.58
C PRO A 19 -2.78 -12.39 25.64
N ASP A 20 -2.76 -13.20 24.58
CA ASP A 20 -3.52 -14.45 24.40
C ASP A 20 -5.05 -14.26 24.38
N LEU A 21 -5.49 -13.22 23.66
CA LEU A 21 -6.89 -12.88 23.49
C LEU A 21 -7.31 -12.97 22.02
N THR A 22 -8.49 -13.53 21.76
CA THR A 22 -9.12 -13.51 20.44
C THR A 22 -10.36 -12.64 20.49
N ILE A 23 -10.46 -11.67 19.59
CA ILE A 23 -11.61 -10.77 19.48
C ILE A 23 -12.15 -10.86 18.06
N GLY A 24 -13.46 -11.03 17.93
CA GLY A 24 -14.14 -10.94 16.65
C GLY A 24 -14.02 -9.54 16.06
N CYS A 25 -14.54 -8.53 16.77
CA CYS A 25 -14.44 -7.15 16.30
C CYS A 25 -14.25 -6.10 17.41
N LEU A 26 -13.60 -4.99 17.03
CA LEU A 26 -13.51 -3.75 17.80
C LEU A 26 -14.01 -2.60 16.91
N SER A 27 -14.99 -1.82 17.39
CA SER A 27 -15.52 -0.67 16.67
C SER A 27 -15.60 0.57 17.55
N ASP A 28 -15.74 1.74 16.93
CA ASP A 28 -16.01 3.02 17.57
C ASP A 28 -14.98 3.36 18.66
N CYS A 29 -13.70 3.11 18.37
CA CYS A 29 -12.63 3.31 19.34
C CYS A 29 -11.97 4.68 19.16
N SER A 30 -11.83 5.47 20.22
CA SER A 30 -11.02 6.69 20.11
C SER A 30 -9.54 6.36 19.85
N SER A 31 -9.05 5.26 20.44
CA SER A 31 -7.71 4.73 20.15
C SER A 31 -7.63 3.23 20.40
N ALA A 32 -6.98 2.51 19.49
CA ALA A 32 -6.66 1.10 19.63
C ALA A 32 -5.13 0.93 19.65
N ALA A 33 -4.59 0.56 20.81
CA ALA A 33 -3.18 0.20 21.00
C ALA A 33 -3.12 -1.29 21.32
N LEU A 34 -2.89 -2.10 20.29
CA LEU A 34 -3.00 -3.55 20.41
C LEU A 34 -1.63 -4.14 20.74
N GLU A 35 -1.58 -4.87 21.85
CA GLU A 35 -0.43 -5.59 22.39
C GLU A 35 -0.15 -6.90 21.63
N PRO A 36 1.05 -7.50 21.75
CA PRO A 36 1.41 -8.72 21.02
C PRO A 36 0.53 -9.92 21.45
N ASP A 37 0.55 -10.99 20.65
CA ASP A 37 -0.22 -12.22 20.89
C ASP A 37 -1.75 -12.02 20.89
N LEU A 38 -2.24 -10.99 20.21
CA LEU A 38 -3.65 -10.75 19.99
C LEU A 38 -4.08 -11.29 18.60
N THR A 39 -5.28 -11.84 18.52
CA THR A 39 -5.94 -12.11 17.23
C THR A 39 -7.21 -11.27 17.13
N LEU A 40 -7.27 -10.38 16.15
CA LEU A 40 -8.43 -9.51 15.91
C LEU A 40 -8.93 -9.72 14.48
N SER A 41 -10.19 -10.11 14.32
CA SER A 41 -10.72 -10.31 12.95
C SER A 41 -11.01 -8.97 12.27
N PHE A 42 -11.55 -7.99 13.01
CA PHE A 42 -11.94 -6.69 12.44
C PHE A 42 -11.72 -5.53 13.42
N LEU A 43 -11.16 -4.42 12.95
CA LEU A 43 -11.11 -3.13 13.66
C LEU A 43 -11.74 -2.04 12.78
N SER A 44 -12.73 -1.31 13.25
CA SER A 44 -13.31 -0.20 12.48
C SER A 44 -13.60 1.04 13.31
N ASP A 45 -13.87 2.14 12.62
CA ASP A 45 -14.36 3.39 13.19
C ASP A 45 -13.44 3.90 14.30
N CYS A 46 -12.13 3.86 14.05
CA CYS A 46 -11.13 4.27 15.03
C CYS A 46 -10.52 5.62 14.69
N SER A 47 -10.39 6.52 15.67
CA SER A 47 -9.63 7.76 15.40
C SER A 47 -8.14 7.47 15.22
N SER A 48 -7.60 6.49 15.96
CA SER A 48 -6.22 6.03 15.78
C SER A 48 -6.07 4.54 16.07
N ALA A 49 -5.27 3.86 15.27
CA ALA A 49 -4.88 2.47 15.49
C ALA A 49 -3.34 2.35 15.42
N ALA A 50 -2.72 1.89 16.50
CA ALA A 50 -1.30 1.57 16.58
C ALA A 50 -1.14 0.11 17.00
N ARG A 51 -0.26 -0.61 16.30
CA ARG A 51 -0.16 -2.07 16.42
C ARG A 51 1.29 -2.46 16.56
N VAL A 52 1.59 -3.30 17.54
CA VAL A 52 2.92 -3.86 17.80
C VAL A 52 3.07 -5.24 17.14
N PRO A 53 4.30 -5.79 17.03
CA PRO A 53 4.57 -7.07 16.37
C PRO A 53 3.77 -8.26 16.93
N ASP A 54 3.74 -9.37 16.20
CA ASP A 54 3.06 -10.62 16.57
C ASP A 54 1.52 -10.49 16.72
N LEU A 55 0.91 -9.57 15.97
CA LEU A 55 -0.53 -9.37 15.92
C LEU A 55 -1.11 -9.94 14.62
N THR A 56 -2.11 -10.83 14.73
CA THR A 56 -2.88 -11.26 13.55
C THR A 56 -4.12 -10.39 13.41
N LEU A 57 -4.20 -9.62 12.33
CA LEU A 57 -5.34 -8.78 11.99
C LEU A 57 -6.00 -9.26 10.69
N GLY A 58 -7.30 -9.50 10.73
CA GLY A 58 -8.08 -9.71 9.50
C GLY A 58 -8.17 -8.42 8.69
N CYS A 59 -9.00 -7.47 9.13
CA CYS A 59 -9.13 -6.18 8.46
C CYS A 59 -9.14 -5.00 9.43
N LEU A 60 -8.70 -3.84 8.96
CA LEU A 60 -8.93 -2.54 9.59
C LEU A 60 -9.56 -1.58 8.57
N SER A 61 -10.64 -0.91 8.97
CA SER A 61 -11.33 0.08 8.13
C SER A 61 -11.68 1.35 8.89
N ASP A 62 -12.06 2.40 8.17
CA ASP A 62 -12.69 3.61 8.71
C ASP A 62 -11.86 4.27 9.82
N CYS A 63 -10.54 4.31 9.63
CA CYS A 63 -9.62 4.87 10.61
C CYS A 63 -9.10 6.24 10.18
N SER A 64 -9.08 7.22 11.09
CA SER A 64 -8.43 8.50 10.75
C SER A 64 -6.91 8.33 10.59
N SER A 65 -6.29 7.43 11.35
CA SER A 65 -4.87 7.09 11.23
C SER A 65 -4.61 5.64 11.62
N ALA A 66 -3.78 4.95 10.83
CA ALA A 66 -3.27 3.61 11.13
C ALA A 66 -1.75 3.57 11.01
N ALA A 67 -1.09 3.06 12.05
CA ALA A 67 0.35 2.78 12.07
C ALA A 67 0.58 1.31 12.43
N LEU A 68 1.30 0.59 11.57
CA LEU A 68 1.61 -0.83 11.74
C LEU A 68 3.12 -1.00 11.87
N GLU A 69 3.55 -1.55 13.00
CA GLU A 69 4.93 -2.00 13.27
C GLU A 69 5.27 -3.27 12.47
N PRO A 70 6.56 -3.66 12.36
CA PRO A 70 7.03 -4.82 11.59
C PRO A 70 6.41 -6.17 12.00
N ASP A 71 6.62 -7.17 11.14
CA ASP A 71 6.19 -8.58 11.33
C ASP A 71 4.66 -8.78 11.44
N LEU A 72 3.87 -7.85 10.90
CA LEU A 72 2.42 -7.96 10.82
C LEU A 72 1.95 -8.50 9.47
N THR A 73 0.85 -9.26 9.52
CA THR A 73 0.19 -9.83 8.34
C THR A 73 -1.29 -9.42 8.26
N PRO A 74 -1.59 -8.11 8.15
CA PRO A 74 -2.96 -7.65 7.95
C PRO A 74 -3.55 -8.20 6.64
N GLY A 75 -4.80 -8.66 6.70
CA GLY A 75 -5.53 -9.04 5.49
C GLY A 75 -5.89 -7.81 4.64
N CYS A 76 -6.55 -6.81 5.23
CA CYS A 76 -6.99 -5.62 4.51
C CYS A 76 -6.90 -4.34 5.36
N LEU A 77 -6.56 -3.23 4.73
CA LEU A 77 -6.64 -1.87 5.27
C LEU A 77 -7.45 -1.02 4.29
N SER A 78 -8.56 -0.42 4.73
CA SER A 78 -9.41 0.41 3.86
C SER A 78 -9.90 1.68 4.55
N ASP A 79 -10.37 2.65 3.77
CA ASP A 79 -11.09 3.84 4.24
C ASP A 79 -10.32 4.63 5.33
N CYS A 80 -9.00 4.67 5.18
CA CYS A 80 -8.12 5.33 6.14
C CYS A 80 -7.69 6.70 5.66
N SER A 81 -7.78 7.73 6.50
CA SER A 81 -7.27 9.05 6.08
C SER A 81 -5.75 9.04 5.94
N SER A 82 -5.04 8.34 6.83
CA SER A 82 -3.58 8.21 6.75
C SER A 82 -3.13 6.82 7.19
N VAL A 83 -2.22 6.22 6.43
CA VAL A 83 -1.60 4.93 6.75
C VAL A 83 -0.08 5.05 6.71
N ALA A 84 0.58 4.52 7.72
CA ALA A 84 2.03 4.33 7.79
C ALA A 84 2.33 2.86 8.06
N LEU A 85 3.11 2.25 7.18
CA LEU A 85 3.53 0.86 7.26
C LEU A 85 5.05 0.82 7.46
N GLU A 86 5.50 0.30 8.60
CA GLU A 86 6.92 0.02 8.87
C GLU A 86 7.42 -1.18 8.03
N PRO A 87 8.73 -1.44 7.97
CA PRO A 87 9.30 -2.52 7.16
C PRO A 87 8.78 -3.93 7.48
N ASP A 88 9.08 -4.88 6.58
CA ASP A 88 8.83 -6.32 6.76
C ASP A 88 7.35 -6.70 6.96
N LEU A 89 6.42 -6.01 6.29
CA LEU A 89 4.99 -6.33 6.29
C LEU A 89 4.50 -7.02 5.03
N THR A 90 3.62 -8.00 5.24
CA THR A 90 2.81 -8.59 4.17
C THR A 90 1.37 -8.16 4.34
N LEU A 91 0.86 -7.33 3.43
CA LEU A 91 -0.51 -6.84 3.44
C LEU A 91 -1.29 -7.46 2.28
N GLY A 92 -2.50 -7.95 2.51
CA GLY A 92 -3.35 -8.40 1.40
C GLY A 92 -3.75 -7.24 0.49
N CYS A 93 -4.45 -6.24 1.02
CA CYS A 93 -4.90 -5.07 0.27
C CYS A 93 -4.83 -3.77 1.10
N LEU A 94 -4.44 -2.66 0.47
CA LEU A 94 -4.63 -1.29 0.96
C LEU A 94 -5.53 -0.54 -0.04
N SER A 95 -6.67 -0.01 0.40
CA SER A 95 -7.57 0.77 -0.47
C SER A 95 -8.14 2.02 0.19
N ASP A 96 -8.70 2.92 -0.62
CA ASP A 96 -9.51 4.07 -0.18
C ASP A 96 -8.80 4.95 0.86
N CYS A 97 -7.49 5.16 0.65
CA CYS A 97 -6.67 5.94 1.56
C CYS A 97 -6.42 7.35 1.04
N SER A 98 -6.52 8.37 1.90
CA SER A 98 -6.11 9.71 1.45
C SER A 98 -4.59 9.82 1.33
N SER A 99 -3.84 9.18 2.23
CA SER A 99 -2.39 9.12 2.16
C SER A 99 -1.86 7.79 2.68
N ALA A 100 -0.92 7.20 1.96
CA ALA A 100 -0.20 6.00 2.36
C ALA A 100 1.33 6.24 2.28
N ALA A 101 2.04 5.91 3.34
CA ALA A 101 3.50 5.88 3.40
C ALA A 101 3.95 4.45 3.70
N LEU A 102 4.73 3.88 2.78
CA LEU A 102 5.20 2.51 2.80
C LEU A 102 6.71 2.51 2.91
N GLU A 103 7.25 2.04 4.05
CA GLU A 103 8.68 1.81 4.27
C GLU A 103 9.18 0.59 3.46
N PRO A 104 10.50 0.30 3.44
CA PRO A 104 11.06 -0.78 2.61
C PRO A 104 10.55 -2.19 2.93
N ASP A 105 10.83 -3.13 2.03
CA ASP A 105 10.58 -4.58 2.22
C ASP A 105 9.10 -4.96 2.44
N LEU A 106 8.16 -4.14 1.93
CA LEU A 106 6.73 -4.43 1.96
C LEU A 106 6.24 -5.17 0.71
N THR A 107 5.30 -6.08 0.93
CA THR A 107 4.69 -6.95 -0.09
C THR A 107 3.16 -6.80 -0.14
N PRO A 108 2.60 -5.62 -0.44
CA PRO A 108 1.15 -5.47 -0.54
C PRO A 108 0.61 -6.21 -1.77
N GLY A 109 -0.43 -7.03 -1.61
CA GLY A 109 -1.07 -7.69 -2.75
C GLY A 109 -1.74 -6.69 -3.71
N CYS A 110 -2.42 -5.68 -3.15
CA CYS A 110 -3.09 -4.61 -3.89
C CYS A 110 -2.96 -3.27 -3.16
N LEU A 111 -2.72 -2.19 -3.91
CA LEU A 111 -2.80 -0.79 -3.51
C LEU A 111 -3.76 -0.06 -4.46
N SER A 112 -4.95 0.33 -4.00
CA SER A 112 -5.93 1.02 -4.85
C SER A 112 -6.49 2.29 -4.23
N ASP A 113 -7.08 3.15 -5.05
CA ASP A 113 -7.90 4.29 -4.62
C ASP A 113 -7.20 5.22 -3.62
N CYS A 114 -5.88 5.34 -3.73
CA CYS A 114 -5.08 6.17 -2.86
C CYS A 114 -4.92 7.57 -3.47
N SER A 115 -5.27 8.62 -2.74
CA SER A 115 -5.04 9.98 -3.24
C SER A 115 -3.54 10.29 -3.34
N SER A 116 -2.73 9.79 -2.40
CA SER A 116 -1.27 9.86 -2.46
C SER A 116 -0.63 8.62 -1.87
N ALA A 117 0.29 8.01 -2.62
CA ALA A 117 1.11 6.90 -2.16
C ALA A 117 2.61 7.27 -2.27
N ALA A 118 3.32 7.22 -1.14
CA ALA A 118 4.77 7.33 -1.06
C ALA A 118 5.35 5.95 -0.77
N LEU A 119 6.17 5.47 -1.69
CA LEU A 119 6.69 4.11 -1.73
C LEU A 119 8.21 4.18 -1.57
N ALA A 120 8.73 3.66 -0.46
CA ALA A 120 10.16 3.49 -0.24
C ALA A 120 10.75 2.41 -1.17
N PRO A 121 12.08 2.20 -1.17
CA PRO A 121 12.71 1.17 -1.98
C PRO A 121 12.31 -0.26 -1.64
N ASP A 122 12.67 -1.20 -2.51
CA ASP A 122 12.53 -2.65 -2.28
C ASP A 122 11.08 -3.10 -2.03
N LEU A 123 10.14 -2.45 -2.72
CA LEU A 123 8.73 -2.78 -2.63
C LEU A 123 8.29 -3.72 -3.74
N THR A 124 7.39 -4.65 -3.39
CA THR A 124 6.87 -5.63 -4.34
C THR A 124 5.33 -5.69 -4.40
N PRO A 125 4.64 -4.59 -4.77
CA PRO A 125 3.19 -4.62 -4.86
C PRO A 125 2.71 -5.54 -5.98
N GLY A 126 1.68 -6.34 -5.72
CA GLY A 126 1.03 -7.12 -6.78
C GLY A 126 0.40 -6.21 -7.83
N CYS A 127 -0.39 -5.23 -7.40
CA CYS A 127 -0.98 -4.22 -8.27
C CYS A 127 -1.12 -2.88 -7.55
N LEU A 128 -0.99 -1.80 -8.33
CA LEU A 128 -1.24 -0.42 -7.90
C LEU A 128 -2.19 0.25 -8.90
N SER A 129 -3.38 0.66 -8.45
CA SER A 129 -4.41 1.24 -9.33
C SER A 129 -5.07 2.48 -8.74
N ASP A 130 -5.73 3.26 -9.58
CA ASP A 130 -6.64 4.35 -9.18
C ASP A 130 -6.02 5.39 -8.24
N CYS A 131 -4.69 5.56 -8.32
CA CYS A 131 -3.97 6.49 -7.48
C CYS A 131 -3.90 7.88 -8.13
N SER A 132 -4.25 8.92 -7.38
CA SER A 132 -4.09 10.29 -7.90
C SER A 132 -2.61 10.66 -8.02
N SER A 133 -1.79 10.25 -7.07
CA SER A 133 -0.34 10.42 -7.11
C SER A 133 0.36 9.22 -6.50
N ALA A 134 1.31 8.63 -7.23
CA ALA A 134 2.23 7.61 -6.72
C ALA A 134 3.68 8.08 -6.91
N ALA A 135 4.48 8.03 -5.85
CA ALA A 135 5.90 8.39 -5.89
C ALA A 135 6.73 7.25 -5.31
N HIS A 136 7.74 6.80 -6.05
CA HIS A 136 8.62 5.70 -5.65
C HIS A 136 10.09 6.05 -5.89
N VAL A 137 10.96 5.60 -4.97
CA VAL A 137 12.37 6.01 -4.92
C VAL A 137 13.29 5.15 -5.77
N SER A 138 13.30 3.82 -5.65
CA SER A 138 14.19 2.89 -6.39
C SER A 138 13.85 1.42 -6.12
N ASP A 139 14.06 0.51 -7.07
CA ASP A 139 13.83 -0.94 -6.88
C ASP A 139 12.36 -1.35 -6.61
N LEU A 140 11.46 -1.03 -7.56
CA LEU A 140 10.05 -1.47 -7.50
C LEU A 140 9.84 -2.67 -8.42
N THR A 141 9.36 -3.78 -7.86
CA THR A 141 8.78 -4.85 -8.68
C THR A 141 7.28 -4.81 -8.57
N LEU A 142 6.61 -4.43 -9.66
CA LEU A 142 5.16 -4.25 -9.67
C LEU A 142 4.53 -5.26 -10.63
N GLY A 143 3.45 -5.94 -10.24
CA GLY A 143 2.70 -6.75 -11.22
C GLY A 143 1.98 -5.87 -12.24
N CYS A 144 1.18 -4.90 -11.77
CA CYS A 144 0.46 -3.96 -12.61
C CYS A 144 0.37 -2.54 -12.03
N LEU A 145 0.51 -1.51 -12.87
CA LEU A 145 0.14 -0.11 -12.58
C LEU A 145 -0.99 0.28 -13.53
N SER A 146 -2.12 0.75 -13.01
CA SER A 146 -3.18 1.30 -13.86
C SER A 146 -3.82 2.56 -13.29
N ASP A 147 -4.51 3.31 -14.15
CA ASP A 147 -5.46 4.37 -13.74
C ASP A 147 -4.87 5.45 -12.82
N CYS A 148 -3.55 5.66 -12.91
CA CYS A 148 -2.87 6.65 -12.09
C CYS A 148 -2.87 8.03 -12.77
N SER A 149 -3.31 9.06 -12.06
CA SER A 149 -3.26 10.42 -12.62
C SER A 149 -1.81 10.91 -12.78
N SER A 150 -0.96 10.63 -11.79
CA SER A 150 0.47 10.94 -11.84
C SER A 150 1.29 9.84 -11.16
N ALA A 151 2.31 9.34 -11.85
CA ALA A 151 3.28 8.40 -11.29
C ALA A 151 4.71 8.92 -11.50
N ALA A 152 5.47 9.03 -10.41
CA ALA A 152 6.90 9.36 -10.43
C ALA A 152 7.66 8.17 -9.86
N LEU A 153 8.22 7.34 -10.74
CA LEU A 153 8.89 6.10 -10.36
C LEU A 153 10.39 6.24 -10.62
N GLY A 154 11.21 5.91 -9.62
CA GLY A 154 12.68 5.97 -9.65
C GLY A 154 13.36 4.98 -10.61
N PRO A 155 14.68 4.72 -10.45
CA PRO A 155 15.38 3.71 -11.24
C PRO A 155 14.95 2.29 -10.87
N ASP A 156 15.38 1.32 -11.70
CA ASP A 156 15.29 -0.12 -11.43
C ASP A 156 13.83 -0.59 -11.21
N LEU A 157 13.03 -0.42 -12.25
CA LEU A 157 11.60 -0.69 -12.22
C LEU A 157 11.25 -1.85 -13.12
N THR A 158 10.52 -2.81 -12.57
CA THR A 158 10.11 -4.03 -13.27
C THR A 158 8.58 -4.19 -13.28
N PRO A 159 7.80 -3.25 -13.83
CA PRO A 159 6.35 -3.40 -13.88
C PRO A 159 5.95 -4.46 -14.91
N GLY A 160 5.08 -5.40 -14.55
CA GLY A 160 4.51 -6.35 -15.49
C GLY A 160 3.71 -5.62 -16.57
N CYS A 161 2.85 -4.67 -16.17
CA CYS A 161 2.07 -3.84 -17.07
C CYS A 161 1.87 -2.43 -16.53
N LEU A 162 1.92 -1.43 -17.41
CA LEU A 162 1.59 -0.03 -17.14
C LEU A 162 0.46 0.41 -18.08
N SER A 163 -0.70 0.80 -17.55
CA SER A 163 -1.81 1.29 -18.37
C SER A 163 -2.51 2.53 -17.82
N ASP A 164 -3.19 3.27 -18.69
CA ASP A 164 -4.15 4.33 -18.31
C ASP A 164 -3.60 5.44 -17.40
N CYS A 165 -2.27 5.65 -17.41
CA CYS A 165 -1.65 6.71 -16.64
C CYS A 165 -1.74 8.05 -17.39
N SER A 166 -2.27 9.10 -16.74
CA SER A 166 -2.31 10.42 -17.38
C SER A 166 -0.91 11.02 -17.55
N SER A 167 -0.05 10.87 -16.55
CA SER A 167 1.35 11.27 -16.61
C SER A 167 2.26 10.30 -15.84
N ALA A 168 3.31 9.82 -16.47
CA ALA A 168 4.33 8.98 -15.84
C ALA A 168 5.73 9.57 -16.06
N ALA A 169 6.49 9.73 -14.99
CA ALA A 169 7.93 10.01 -15.03
C ALA A 169 8.66 8.77 -14.52
N LEU A 170 9.38 8.09 -15.42
CA LEU A 170 10.03 6.81 -15.14
C LEU A 170 11.54 7.00 -15.22
N GLY A 171 12.24 6.56 -14.17
CA GLY A 171 13.69 6.56 -14.09
C GLY A 171 14.37 5.67 -15.15
N PRO A 172 15.71 5.61 -15.13
CA PRO A 172 16.45 4.68 -15.96
C PRO A 172 16.16 3.22 -15.59
N ASP A 173 16.56 2.28 -16.46
CA ASP A 173 16.49 0.84 -16.18
C ASP A 173 15.05 0.33 -15.97
N LEU A 174 14.14 0.77 -16.85
CA LEU A 174 12.75 0.30 -16.90
C LEU A 174 12.61 -0.93 -17.81
N THR A 175 11.95 -1.97 -17.30
CA THR A 175 11.65 -3.21 -18.04
C THR A 175 10.14 -3.55 -17.99
N PRO A 176 9.28 -2.74 -18.63
CA PRO A 176 7.84 -2.99 -18.58
C PRO A 176 7.46 -4.17 -19.48
N GLY A 177 6.65 -5.10 -18.98
CA GLY A 177 6.11 -6.18 -19.81
C GLY A 177 5.12 -5.66 -20.86
N CYS A 178 4.26 -4.71 -20.49
CA CYS A 178 3.36 -4.02 -21.40
C CYS A 178 3.19 -2.53 -21.04
N LEU A 179 2.98 -1.67 -22.05
CA LEU A 179 2.67 -0.26 -21.85
C LEU A 179 1.57 0.19 -22.83
N SER A 180 0.46 0.72 -22.30
CA SER A 180 -0.71 1.11 -23.09
C SER A 180 -1.43 2.33 -22.51
N ASP A 181 -2.01 3.15 -23.38
CA ASP A 181 -2.96 4.22 -22.99
C ASP A 181 -2.43 5.27 -21.98
N CYS A 182 -1.11 5.35 -21.80
CA CYS A 182 -0.49 6.43 -21.05
C CYS A 182 -0.42 7.72 -21.89
N SER A 183 -1.02 8.81 -21.40
CA SER A 183 -1.11 10.05 -22.20
C SER A 183 0.25 10.75 -22.36
N SER A 184 1.10 10.73 -21.33
CA SER A 184 2.45 11.29 -21.35
C SER A 184 3.41 10.44 -20.53
N ALA A 185 4.53 10.03 -21.12
CA ALA A 185 5.58 9.28 -20.43
C ALA A 185 6.94 9.96 -20.64
N ALA A 186 7.52 10.49 -19.56
CA ALA A 186 8.90 10.94 -19.52
C ALA A 186 9.77 9.75 -19.11
N LEU A 187 10.76 9.45 -19.94
CA LEU A 187 11.51 8.21 -19.86
C LEU A 187 12.99 8.49 -19.68
N GLY A 188 13.58 7.87 -18.66
CA GLY A 188 15.02 7.84 -18.44
C GLY A 188 15.78 7.13 -19.58
N PRO A 189 17.11 7.27 -19.62
CA PRO A 189 17.94 6.48 -20.53
C PRO A 189 17.84 4.98 -20.19
N ASP A 190 18.08 4.12 -21.18
CA ASP A 190 18.10 2.65 -21.05
C ASP A 190 16.74 1.97 -20.79
N LEU A 191 15.79 2.19 -21.70
CA LEU A 191 14.59 1.36 -21.77
C LEU A 191 14.84 0.08 -22.54
N THR A 192 14.59 -1.03 -21.85
CA THR A 192 14.40 -2.29 -22.55
C THR A 192 12.99 -2.28 -23.15
N ARG A 193 12.92 -2.37 -24.48
CA ARG A 193 11.68 -2.18 -25.26
C ARG A 193 10.55 -3.09 -24.75
N ALA A 194 9.44 -2.48 -24.32
CA ALA A 194 8.23 -3.18 -23.90
C ALA A 194 7.76 -4.17 -24.97
N ALA A 195 7.22 -5.32 -24.56
CA ALA A 195 6.79 -6.37 -25.48
C ALA A 195 5.55 -5.98 -26.32
N SER A 196 4.77 -5.01 -25.85
CA SER A 196 3.60 -4.47 -26.55
C SER A 196 3.42 -2.98 -26.24
N LEU A 197 3.24 -2.17 -27.29
CA LEU A 197 2.87 -0.75 -27.24
C LEU A 197 1.58 -0.57 -28.04
N THR A 198 0.53 -0.08 -27.39
CA THR A 198 -0.75 0.22 -28.04
C THR A 198 -1.22 1.62 -27.65
N ALA A 199 -1.57 2.44 -28.66
CA ALA A 199 -2.05 3.84 -28.59
C ALA A 199 -0.96 4.94 -28.46
N PRO A 200 -1.28 6.24 -28.70
CA PRO A 200 -0.29 7.29 -28.97
C PRO A 200 0.32 7.83 -27.67
N VAL A 201 1.22 7.07 -27.07
CA VAL A 201 1.99 7.54 -25.91
C VAL A 201 2.97 8.61 -26.38
N GLN A 202 2.86 9.82 -25.85
CA GLN A 202 3.85 10.86 -26.09
C GLN A 202 5.11 10.56 -25.25
N LEU A 203 6.09 9.93 -25.89
CA LEU A 203 7.38 9.57 -25.32
C LEU A 203 8.33 10.77 -25.34
N VAL A 204 8.72 11.25 -24.17
CA VAL A 204 9.76 12.27 -24.02
C VAL A 204 10.98 11.64 -23.37
N TYR A 205 12.03 11.42 -24.16
CA TYR A 205 13.30 10.94 -23.64
C TYR A 205 14.06 12.08 -22.97
N LEU A 206 14.34 11.96 -21.68
CA LEU A 206 15.18 12.89 -20.95
C LEU A 206 16.65 12.57 -21.26
N THR A 207 17.20 13.20 -22.31
CA THR A 207 18.64 13.14 -22.56
C THR A 207 19.35 14.05 -21.56
N SER A 208 20.16 13.49 -20.66
CA SER A 208 21.05 14.28 -19.81
C SER A 208 22.01 15.14 -20.67
N PRO A 209 22.34 16.37 -20.25
CA PRO A 209 23.39 17.19 -20.89
C PRO A 209 24.80 16.63 -20.67
#